data_AF-A0A9P6MIX0-F1
#
_entry.id   AF-A0A9P6MIX0-F1
#
_cell.length_a   1.000
_cell.length_b   1.000
_cell.length_c   1.000
_cell.angle_alpha   90.00
_cell.angle_beta   90.00
_cell.angle_gamma   90.00
#
_symmetry.space_group_name_H-M   'P 1'
#
loop_
_entity.id
_entity.type
_entity.pdbx_description
1 polymer ?
#
loop_
_entity_poly.entity_id
_entity_poly.type
_entity_poly.pdbx_seq_one_letter_code
_entity_poly.pdbx_strand_id
1 'polypeptide(L)'
;SICQINNIKNDDGEGNISILSFSVLFIFLHFLFELRLNKKVCQFVTIITRILGEVRVFFLIFATGILAFTIAILHLLRGCPVNVCEEKNIKFPFPFHLALSSTYFFMGGRWDPVSENFEKDDWAFHMMMILYFFFTVILLLNVLITLMNMPFNAGDESWQLVWMESRLRWIERAENIAHNIPGLRNVYDLFPQKIYYFATQKQQKKYWEKYSQEDCNDLISSTVSGDAEFQKQAGLDRLDQLAFGSSGVVPTQSILVDLGAVKQGQEELREQHEAKHEELKQELDALRNQLAHDVVRQEMNALRDQLAEMKDLLAQARKAIS
;
A
#
# COMPACT_ATOMS: atom_id res chain seq x y z
N SER A 1 -13.53 -6.97 28.35
CA SER A 1 -12.20 -7.60 28.23
C SER A 1 -11.35 -7.55 29.50
N ILE A 2 -11.38 -6.49 30.32
CA ILE A 2 -10.53 -6.39 31.54
C ILE A 2 -10.83 -7.50 32.58
N CYS A 3 -12.10 -7.89 32.77
CA CYS A 3 -12.46 -8.94 33.73
C CYS A 3 -12.05 -10.36 33.30
N GLN A 4 -11.82 -10.63 32.01
CA GLN A 4 -11.33 -11.95 31.55
C GLN A 4 -9.82 -12.12 31.79
N ILE A 5 -9.06 -11.03 31.90
CA ILE A 5 -7.61 -11.07 32.17
C ILE A 5 -7.35 -11.61 33.59
N ASN A 6 -8.24 -11.35 34.54
CA ASN A 6 -8.03 -11.76 35.93
C ASN A 6 -8.23 -13.26 36.16
N ASN A 7 -9.09 -13.93 35.38
CA ASN A 7 -9.33 -15.37 35.51
C ASN A 7 -8.24 -16.24 34.87
N ILE A 8 -7.44 -15.71 33.95
CA ILE A 8 -6.31 -16.44 33.32
C ILE A 8 -5.10 -16.54 34.26
N LYS A 9 -5.09 -15.77 35.36
CA LYS A 9 -3.95 -15.69 36.28
C LYS A 9 -3.92 -16.82 37.32
N ASN A 10 -5.01 -17.56 37.49
CA ASN A 10 -5.17 -18.51 38.60
C ASN A 10 -4.95 -19.99 38.23
N ASP A 11 -4.74 -20.35 36.96
CA ASP A 11 -4.37 -21.70 36.55
C ASP A 11 -2.88 -21.73 36.13
N ASP A 12 -2.06 -22.33 36.99
CA ASP A 12 -0.72 -22.91 36.77
C ASP A 12 0.30 -22.14 35.89
N GLY A 13 0.98 -21.19 36.53
CA GLY A 13 2.45 -21.13 36.51
C GLY A 13 3.13 -20.26 35.46
N GLU A 14 3.20 -20.69 34.19
CA GLU A 14 4.15 -20.09 33.22
C GLU A 14 3.59 -19.93 31.79
N GLY A 15 2.41 -20.47 31.48
CA GLY A 15 1.98 -20.67 30.09
C GLY A 15 1.50 -19.43 29.31
N ASN A 16 0.99 -18.39 29.98
CA ASN A 16 0.14 -17.41 29.28
C ASN A 16 0.67 -15.96 29.23
N ILE A 17 1.77 -15.65 29.92
CA ILE A 17 2.30 -14.27 29.97
C ILE A 17 2.80 -13.83 28.59
N SER A 18 3.47 -14.72 27.85
CA SER A 18 3.97 -14.42 26.51
C SER A 18 2.84 -14.15 25.52
N ILE A 19 1.82 -15.01 25.50
CA ILE A 19 0.65 -14.84 24.62
C ILE A 19 -0.09 -13.55 24.97
N LEU A 20 -0.28 -13.26 26.27
CA LEU A 20 -0.90 -12.02 26.72
C LEU A 20 -0.10 -10.79 26.26
N SER A 21 1.24 -10.84 26.36
CA SER A 21 2.12 -9.74 25.95
C SER A 21 2.02 -9.47 24.44
N PHE A 22 2.06 -10.52 23.61
CA PHE A 22 1.83 -10.38 22.17
C PHE A 22 0.42 -9.87 21.86
N SER A 23 -0.60 -10.36 22.58
CA SER A 23 -1.98 -9.91 22.39
C SER A 23 -2.12 -8.41 22.66
N VAL A 24 -1.52 -7.91 23.74
CA VAL A 24 -1.49 -6.47 24.06
C VAL A 24 -0.81 -5.69 22.94
N LEU A 25 0.35 -6.15 22.45
CA LEU A 25 1.06 -5.52 21.34
C LEU A 25 0.19 -5.45 20.06
N PHE A 26 -0.48 -6.56 19.70
CA PHE A 26 -1.36 -6.60 18.53
C PHE A 26 -2.57 -5.69 18.66
N ILE A 27 -3.15 -5.56 19.87
CA ILE A 27 -4.24 -4.60 20.11
C ILE A 27 -3.76 -3.17 19.86
N PHE A 28 -2.57 -2.79 20.34
CA PHE A 28 -2.01 -1.46 20.07
C PHE A 28 -1.69 -1.24 18.59
N LEU A 29 -1.13 -2.24 17.91
CA LEU A 29 -0.90 -2.18 16.45
C LEU A 29 -2.22 -2.04 15.68
N HIS A 30 -3.24 -2.81 16.06
CA HIS A 30 -4.57 -2.73 15.45
C HIS A 30 -5.20 -1.36 15.69
N PHE A 31 -5.07 -0.80 16.90
CA PHE A 31 -5.52 0.55 17.21
C PHE A 31 -4.84 1.60 16.32
N LEU A 32 -3.52 1.48 16.07
CA LEU A 32 -2.82 2.37 15.13
C LEU A 32 -3.37 2.27 13.70
N PHE A 33 -3.77 1.09 13.25
CA PHE A 33 -4.41 0.92 11.94
C PHE A 33 -5.82 1.53 11.88
N GLU A 34 -6.60 1.45 12.96
CA GLU A 34 -7.94 2.09 13.02
C GLU A 34 -7.87 3.63 13.04
N LEU A 35 -6.77 4.21 13.53
CA LEU A 35 -6.55 5.66 13.46
C LEU A 35 -6.42 6.21 12.03
N ARG A 36 -6.41 5.35 10.99
CA ARG A 36 -6.45 5.76 9.57
C ARG A 36 -7.66 6.60 9.18
N LEU A 37 -8.69 6.72 10.02
CA LEU A 37 -9.80 7.65 9.81
C LEU A 37 -9.33 9.11 9.84
N ASN A 38 -8.31 9.43 10.64
CA ASN A 38 -7.71 10.75 10.68
C ASN A 38 -6.85 10.97 9.44
N LYS A 39 -7.11 12.04 8.68
CA LYS A 39 -6.43 12.37 7.42
C LYS A 39 -4.89 12.35 7.54
N LYS A 40 -4.34 12.91 8.62
CA LYS A 40 -2.87 12.97 8.83
C LYS A 40 -2.27 11.60 9.13
N VAL A 41 -2.95 10.79 9.94
CA VAL A 41 -2.51 9.44 10.27
C VAL A 41 -2.65 8.52 9.06
N CYS A 42 -3.72 8.67 8.26
CA CYS A 42 -3.92 7.91 7.05
C CYS A 42 -2.75 8.06 6.07
N GLN A 43 -2.29 9.29 5.84
CA GLN A 43 -1.14 9.56 4.98
C GLN A 43 0.07 8.71 5.42
N PHE A 44 0.39 8.73 6.72
CA PHE A 44 1.51 7.97 7.28
C PHE A 44 1.32 6.46 7.17
N VAL A 45 0.14 5.93 7.53
CA VAL A 45 -0.17 4.50 7.47
C VAL A 45 -0.14 3.99 6.02
N THR A 46 -0.66 4.76 5.06
CA THR A 46 -0.62 4.42 3.64
C THR A 46 0.81 4.36 3.14
N ILE A 47 1.66 5.32 3.50
CA ILE A 47 3.08 5.31 3.13
C ILE A 47 3.78 4.09 3.72
N ILE A 48 3.59 3.80 5.01
CA ILE A 48 4.17 2.60 5.65
C ILE A 48 3.71 1.32 4.93
N THR A 49 2.42 1.19 4.64
CA THR A 49 1.88 -0.02 3.99
C THR A 49 2.47 -0.20 2.60
N ARG A 50 2.64 0.89 1.87
CA ARG A 50 3.29 0.88 0.55
C ARG A 50 4.76 0.47 0.66
N ILE A 51 5.50 1.08 1.60
CA ILE A 51 6.88 0.69 1.89
C ILE A 51 6.94 -0.81 2.17
N LEU A 52 6.16 -1.32 3.13
CA LEU A 52 6.14 -2.74 3.49
C LEU A 52 5.85 -3.67 2.29
N GLY A 53 5.04 -3.23 1.33
CA GLY A 53 4.82 -3.94 0.07
C GLY A 53 6.08 -4.04 -0.78
N GLU A 54 6.79 -2.93 -0.97
CA GLU A 54 8.01 -2.85 -1.78
C GLU A 54 9.20 -3.59 -1.13
N VAL A 55 9.40 -3.44 0.19
CA VAL A 55 10.52 -4.09 0.88
C VAL A 55 10.33 -5.59 1.12
N ARG A 56 9.17 -6.18 0.80
CA ARG A 56 8.92 -7.61 1.04
C ARG A 56 9.96 -8.51 0.37
N VAL A 57 10.31 -8.21 -0.88
CA VAL A 57 11.32 -8.99 -1.64
C VAL A 57 12.70 -8.79 -1.02
N PHE A 58 13.03 -7.56 -0.62
CA PHE A 58 14.28 -7.27 0.08
C PHE A 58 14.41 -8.07 1.39
N PHE A 59 13.35 -8.14 2.21
CA PHE A 59 13.37 -8.92 3.45
C PHE A 59 13.60 -10.42 3.23
N LEU A 60 13.12 -10.99 2.12
CA LEU A 60 13.40 -12.39 1.77
C LEU A 60 14.88 -12.61 1.42
N ILE A 61 15.47 -11.71 0.64
CA ILE A 61 16.89 -11.74 0.30
C ILE A 61 17.73 -11.57 1.58
N PHE A 62 17.36 -10.60 2.40
CA PHE A 62 18.00 -10.31 3.68
C PHE A 62 17.96 -11.51 4.63
N ALA A 63 16.80 -12.14 4.82
CA ALA A 63 16.64 -13.33 5.66
C ALA A 63 17.48 -14.51 5.15
N THR A 64 17.52 -14.71 3.84
CA THR A 64 18.37 -15.74 3.20
C THR A 64 19.85 -15.45 3.44
N GLY A 65 20.27 -14.20 3.34
CA GLY A 65 21.63 -13.76 3.64
C GLY A 65 22.03 -14.04 5.09
N ILE A 66 21.20 -13.63 6.06
CA ILE A 66 21.45 -13.91 7.49
C ILE A 66 21.54 -15.42 7.74
N LEU A 67 20.64 -16.21 7.14
CA LEU A 67 20.68 -17.66 7.28
C LEU A 67 21.99 -18.25 6.74
N ALA A 68 22.42 -17.83 5.55
CA ALA A 68 23.68 -18.28 4.95
C ALA A 68 24.89 -17.95 5.83
N PHE A 69 24.98 -16.71 6.34
CA PHE A 69 26.07 -16.33 7.26
C PHE A 69 25.98 -17.04 8.60
N THR A 70 24.78 -17.32 9.12
CA THR A 70 24.60 -18.08 10.36
C THR A 70 25.19 -19.48 10.21
N ILE A 71 24.88 -20.17 9.11
CA ILE A 71 25.42 -21.51 8.82
C ILE A 71 26.94 -21.42 8.63
N ALA A 72 27.44 -20.44 7.89
CA ALA A 72 28.87 -20.27 7.64
C ALA A 72 29.65 -20.01 8.94
N ILE A 73 29.18 -19.11 9.81
CA ILE A 73 29.81 -18.80 11.10
C ILE A 73 29.73 -20.01 12.04
N LEU A 74 28.59 -20.71 12.08
CA LEU A 74 28.45 -21.92 12.90
C LEU A 74 29.42 -23.00 12.44
N HIS A 75 29.56 -23.20 11.13
CA HIS A 75 30.50 -24.16 10.56
C HIS A 75 31.95 -23.73 10.77
N LEU A 76 32.27 -22.44 10.68
CA LEU A 76 33.61 -21.92 10.89
C LEU A 76 34.06 -22.05 12.35
N LEU A 77 33.17 -21.70 13.29
CA LEU A 77 33.50 -21.73 14.71
C LEU A 77 33.46 -23.14 15.31
N ARG A 78 32.59 -24.02 14.82
CA ARG A 78 32.42 -25.38 15.37
C ARG A 78 32.85 -26.51 14.46
N GLY A 79 33.20 -26.22 13.23
CA GLY A 79 33.77 -27.21 12.31
C GLY A 79 35.03 -27.79 12.92
N CYS A 80 35.00 -29.07 13.27
CA CYS A 80 36.15 -29.78 13.75
C CYS A 80 36.55 -30.84 12.72
N PRO A 81 37.85 -31.03 12.47
CA PRO A 81 38.32 -32.16 11.68
C PRO A 81 38.00 -33.46 12.44
N VAL A 82 37.66 -34.52 11.69
CA VAL A 82 37.04 -35.79 12.14
C VAL A 82 37.74 -36.46 13.34
N ASN A 83 38.99 -36.12 13.64
CA ASN A 83 39.82 -36.85 14.60
C ASN A 83 40.21 -36.08 15.88
N VAL A 84 39.89 -34.77 16.00
CA VAL A 84 40.30 -33.95 17.17
C VAL A 84 39.23 -32.91 17.49
N CYS A 85 38.14 -33.35 18.12
CA CYS A 85 37.11 -32.46 18.67
C CYS A 85 37.35 -32.27 20.16
N GLU A 86 38.35 -31.47 20.54
CA GLU A 86 38.37 -30.95 21.90
C GLU A 86 37.26 -29.90 22.03
N GLU A 87 36.46 -29.98 23.10
CA GLU A 87 35.44 -28.99 23.41
C GLU A 87 36.11 -27.63 23.63
N LYS A 88 36.24 -26.85 22.56
CA LYS A 88 36.65 -25.46 22.66
C LYS A 88 35.52 -24.72 23.38
N ASN A 89 35.87 -24.06 24.49
CA ASN A 89 34.98 -23.12 25.18
C ASN A 89 34.70 -21.92 24.25
N ILE A 90 33.73 -22.08 23.36
CA ILE A 90 33.29 -21.06 22.41
C ILE A 90 31.95 -20.53 22.92
N LYS A 91 31.89 -19.24 23.23
CA LYS A 91 30.68 -18.56 23.71
C LYS A 91 29.53 -18.52 22.70
N PHE A 92 29.81 -18.69 21.40
CA PHE A 92 28.78 -18.69 20.36
C PHE A 92 27.76 -19.82 20.59
N PRO A 93 26.45 -19.58 20.57
CA PRO A 93 25.46 -20.58 20.96
C PRO A 93 25.41 -21.78 20.00
N PHE A 94 25.11 -22.97 20.54
CA PHE A 94 24.95 -24.21 19.76
C PHE A 94 23.60 -24.32 19.03
N PRO A 95 22.46 -24.03 19.68
CA PRO A 95 21.19 -24.16 19.00
C PRO A 95 21.08 -23.15 17.86
N PHE A 96 20.67 -23.63 16.67
CA PHE A 96 20.63 -22.84 15.44
C PHE A 96 19.83 -21.53 15.57
N HIS A 97 18.74 -21.52 16.32
CA HIS A 97 17.91 -20.31 16.52
C HIS A 97 18.61 -19.24 17.38
N LEU A 98 19.41 -19.65 18.37
CA LEU A 98 20.25 -18.71 19.14
C LEU A 98 21.42 -18.21 18.28
N ALA A 99 22.00 -19.08 17.44
CA ALA A 99 23.03 -18.67 16.48
C ALA A 99 22.49 -17.68 15.45
N LEU A 100 21.28 -17.91 14.95
CA LEU A 100 20.58 -17.03 14.01
C LEU A 100 20.29 -15.66 14.64
N SER A 101 19.74 -15.63 15.86
CA SER A 101 19.50 -14.37 16.57
C SER A 101 20.80 -13.64 16.92
N SER A 102 21.85 -14.36 17.34
CA SER A 102 23.18 -13.77 17.55
C SER A 102 23.72 -13.15 16.27
N THR A 103 23.62 -13.85 15.14
CA THR A 103 24.05 -13.37 13.82
C THR A 103 23.20 -12.19 13.34
N TYR A 104 21.92 -12.12 13.69
CA TYR A 104 21.11 -10.92 13.46
C TYR A 104 21.58 -9.73 14.31
N PHE A 105 21.88 -9.95 15.60
CA PHE A 105 22.36 -8.90 16.49
C PHE A 105 23.77 -8.38 16.15
N PHE A 106 24.58 -9.14 15.40
CA PHE A 106 25.86 -8.66 14.86
C PHE A 106 25.67 -7.44 13.95
N MET A 107 24.60 -7.40 13.17
CA MET A 107 24.25 -6.24 12.34
C MET A 107 24.00 -4.99 13.21
N GLY A 108 23.48 -5.18 14.42
CA GLY A 108 23.29 -4.13 15.42
C GLY A 108 24.53 -3.78 16.24
N GLY A 109 25.69 -4.35 15.90
CA GLY A 109 26.96 -4.09 16.58
C GLY A 109 27.17 -4.83 17.90
N ARG A 110 26.33 -5.83 18.22
CA ARG A 110 26.49 -6.65 19.44
C ARG A 110 27.37 -7.86 19.17
N TRP A 111 28.67 -7.74 19.41
CA TRP A 111 29.66 -8.78 19.10
C TRP A 111 30.00 -9.70 20.28
N ASP A 112 29.28 -9.61 21.41
CA ASP A 112 29.54 -10.40 22.63
C ASP A 112 29.79 -11.90 22.36
N PRO A 113 28.96 -12.58 21.53
CA PRO A 113 29.10 -14.03 21.26
C PRO A 113 30.39 -14.45 20.54
N VAL A 114 31.10 -13.52 19.90
CA VAL A 114 32.31 -13.78 19.09
C VAL A 114 33.52 -12.95 19.54
N SER A 115 33.37 -12.15 20.59
CA SER A 115 34.43 -11.30 21.15
C SER A 115 35.75 -12.04 21.40
N GLU A 116 35.69 -13.22 22.04
CA GLU A 116 36.86 -14.05 22.34
C GLU A 116 37.56 -14.62 21.10
N ASN A 117 36.86 -14.70 19.96
CA ASN A 117 37.43 -15.21 18.71
C ASN A 117 38.25 -14.15 17.98
N PHE A 118 38.05 -12.86 18.26
CA PHE A 118 38.90 -11.79 17.72
C PHE A 118 40.30 -11.77 18.35
N GLU A 119 40.46 -12.27 19.57
CA GLU A 119 41.78 -12.40 20.21
C GLU A 119 42.60 -13.55 19.63
N LYS A 120 41.94 -14.48 18.92
CA LYS A 120 42.60 -15.59 18.22
C LYS A 120 43.00 -15.09 16.84
N ASP A 121 44.25 -15.30 16.45
CA ASP A 121 44.79 -14.94 15.13
C ASP A 121 44.28 -15.88 14.01
N ASP A 122 42.96 -16.05 13.93
CA ASP A 122 42.29 -16.83 12.89
C ASP A 122 41.86 -15.89 11.76
N TRP A 123 42.68 -15.84 10.72
CA TRP A 123 42.45 -14.99 9.55
C TRP A 123 41.12 -15.32 8.84
N ALA A 124 40.69 -16.59 8.84
CA ALA A 124 39.47 -17.00 8.14
C ALA A 124 38.24 -16.44 8.87
N PHE A 125 38.28 -16.45 10.21
CA PHE A 125 37.28 -15.77 11.04
C PHE A 125 37.22 -14.26 10.74
N HIS A 126 38.36 -13.58 10.76
CA HIS A 126 38.40 -12.13 10.48
C HIS A 126 37.86 -11.79 9.08
N MET A 127 38.25 -12.55 8.05
CA MET A 127 37.74 -12.38 6.69
C MET A 127 36.24 -12.61 6.59
N MET A 128 35.72 -13.64 7.29
CA MET A 128 34.29 -13.91 7.32
C MET A 128 33.51 -12.75 7.97
N MET A 129 34.02 -12.20 9.08
CA MET A 129 33.40 -11.07 9.77
C MET A 129 33.42 -9.79 8.94
N ILE A 130 34.51 -9.50 8.23
CA ILE A 130 34.61 -8.36 7.30
C ILE A 130 33.58 -8.50 6.17
N LEU A 131 33.49 -9.69 5.56
CA LEU A 131 32.54 -9.95 4.48
C LEU A 131 31.08 -9.83 4.97
N TYR A 132 30.79 -10.37 6.15
CA TYR A 132 29.49 -10.23 6.80
C TYR A 132 29.12 -8.76 7.03
N PHE A 133 30.03 -7.98 7.61
CA PHE A 133 29.80 -6.56 7.89
C PHE A 133 29.58 -5.75 6.61
N PHE A 134 30.42 -5.97 5.59
CA PHE A 134 30.27 -5.32 4.29
C PHE A 134 28.93 -5.65 3.64
N PHE A 135 28.55 -6.92 3.60
CA PHE A 135 27.30 -7.32 2.95
C PHE A 135 26.07 -6.82 3.71
N THR A 136 26.02 -6.98 5.04
CA THR A 136 24.82 -6.66 5.83
C THR A 136 24.67 -5.17 6.13
N VAL A 137 25.73 -4.53 6.63
CA VAL A 137 25.67 -3.13 7.07
C VAL A 137 25.87 -2.18 5.90
N ILE A 138 26.83 -2.43 5.02
CA ILE A 138 27.14 -1.50 3.93
C ILE A 138 26.21 -1.70 2.73
N LEU A 139 26.05 -2.93 2.23
CA LEU A 139 25.22 -3.15 1.04
C LEU A 139 23.73 -3.18 1.38
N LEU A 140 23.29 -4.10 2.22
CA LEU A 140 21.85 -4.32 2.45
C LEU A 140 21.18 -3.12 3.11
N LEU A 141 21.80 -2.48 4.11
CA LEU A 141 21.18 -1.33 4.78
C LEU A 141 21.05 -0.10 3.86
N ASN A 142 22.05 0.17 3.02
CA ASN A 142 21.98 1.26 2.04
C ASN A 142 20.92 1.01 0.95
N VAL A 143 20.79 -0.23 0.50
CA VAL A 143 19.71 -0.63 -0.42
C VAL A 143 18.34 -0.47 0.27
N LEU A 144 18.21 -0.89 1.53
CA LEU A 144 16.98 -0.72 2.32
C LEU A 144 16.56 0.75 2.39
N ILE A 145 17.48 1.65 2.74
CA ILE A 145 17.22 3.09 2.81
C ILE A 145 16.76 3.62 1.44
N THR A 146 17.42 3.20 0.36
CA THR A 146 17.06 3.60 -1.01
C THR A 146 15.66 3.12 -1.38
N LEU A 147 15.33 1.87 -1.07
CA LEU A 147 14.00 1.30 -1.32
C LEU A 147 12.91 1.98 -0.49
N MET A 148 13.22 2.41 0.73
CA MET A 148 12.27 3.18 1.54
C MET A 148 11.99 4.56 0.95
N ASN A 149 12.99 5.25 0.39
CA ASN A 149 12.84 6.60 -0.16
C ASN A 149 11.99 6.66 -1.44
N MET A 150 11.99 5.59 -2.24
CA MET A 150 11.24 5.54 -3.50
C MET A 150 9.71 5.75 -3.33
N PRO A 151 8.99 4.99 -2.47
CA PRO A 151 7.55 5.18 -2.26
C PRO A 151 7.21 6.47 -1.51
N PHE A 152 8.13 7.04 -0.71
CA PHE A 152 7.95 8.37 -0.12
C PHE A 152 7.86 9.45 -1.21
N ASN A 153 8.78 9.41 -2.19
CA ASN A 153 8.81 10.38 -3.27
C ASN A 153 7.67 10.19 -4.29
N ALA A 154 7.20 8.96 -4.49
CA ALA A 154 6.08 8.64 -5.38
C ALA A 154 4.69 8.86 -4.73
N GLY A 155 4.64 9.51 -3.57
CA GLY A 155 3.54 9.35 -2.61
C GLY A 155 2.42 10.39 -2.65
N ASP A 156 2.55 11.55 -3.28
CA ASP A 156 1.77 12.71 -2.82
C ASP A 156 0.26 12.72 -3.14
N GLU A 157 -0.21 12.02 -4.17
CA GLU A 157 -1.64 12.09 -4.56
C GLU A 157 -2.45 10.82 -4.27
N SER A 158 -1.82 9.63 -4.30
CA SER A 158 -2.56 8.36 -4.18
C SER A 158 -3.13 8.12 -2.78
N TRP A 159 -2.52 8.66 -1.73
CA TRP A 159 -3.00 8.47 -0.35
C TRP A 159 -4.33 9.17 -0.08
N GLN A 160 -4.62 10.28 -0.76
CA GLN A 160 -5.89 10.99 -0.58
C GLN A 160 -7.06 10.14 -1.08
N LEU A 161 -6.88 9.47 -2.22
CA LEU A 161 -7.88 8.56 -2.77
C LEU A 161 -8.10 7.36 -1.84
N VAL A 162 -7.03 6.75 -1.36
CA VAL A 162 -7.09 5.63 -0.39
C VAL A 162 -7.77 6.05 0.91
N TRP A 163 -7.52 7.28 1.38
CA TRP A 163 -8.19 7.83 2.56
C TRP A 163 -9.69 8.03 2.32
N MET A 164 -10.08 8.64 1.19
CA MET A 164 -11.49 8.81 0.84
C MET A 164 -12.22 7.48 0.71
N GLU A 165 -11.61 6.49 0.05
CA GLU A 165 -12.17 5.14 -0.08
C GLU A 165 -12.33 4.46 1.29
N SER A 166 -11.31 4.55 2.15
CA SER A 166 -11.36 3.99 3.50
C SER A 166 -12.44 4.63 4.35
N ARG A 167 -12.59 5.96 4.25
CA ARG A 167 -13.64 6.72 4.95
C ARG A 167 -15.03 6.36 4.43
N LEU A 168 -15.18 6.22 3.11
CA LEU A 168 -16.45 5.81 2.49
C LEU A 168 -16.88 4.42 2.97
N ARG A 169 -15.97 3.44 2.95
CA ARG A 169 -16.25 2.09 3.47
C ARG A 169 -16.58 2.09 4.96
N TRP A 170 -15.98 2.97 5.74
CA TRP A 170 -16.33 3.12 7.15
C TRP A 170 -17.75 3.66 7.34
N ILE A 171 -18.13 4.69 6.56
CA ILE A 171 -19.49 5.25 6.55
C ILE A 171 -20.49 4.17 6.10
N GLU A 172 -20.21 3.45 5.01
CA GLU A 172 -21.06 2.36 4.51
C GLU A 172 -21.33 1.30 5.59
N ARG A 173 -20.30 0.89 6.33
CA ARG A 173 -20.47 -0.08 7.44
C ARG A 173 -21.29 0.50 8.57
N ALA A 174 -21.07 1.76 8.93
CA ALA A 174 -21.84 2.44 9.97
C ALA A 174 -23.31 2.59 9.56
N GLU A 175 -23.58 2.97 8.32
CA GLU A 175 -24.93 3.06 7.73
C GLU A 175 -25.61 1.69 7.70
N ASN A 176 -24.90 0.64 7.30
CA ASN A 176 -25.45 -0.72 7.27
C ASN A 176 -25.82 -1.25 8.67
N ILE A 177 -25.02 -0.92 9.70
CA ILE A 177 -25.35 -1.26 11.10
C ILE A 177 -26.54 -0.42 11.58
N ALA A 178 -26.53 0.88 11.27
CA ALA A 178 -27.59 1.82 11.65
C ALA A 178 -28.93 1.50 10.96
N HIS A 179 -28.89 0.90 9.76
CA HIS A 179 -30.07 0.53 8.98
C HIS A 179 -31.03 -0.38 9.74
N ASN A 180 -30.49 -1.28 10.57
CA ASN A 180 -31.28 -2.26 11.31
C ASN A 180 -31.87 -1.72 12.63
N ILE A 181 -31.61 -0.45 12.97
CA ILE A 181 -32.09 0.15 14.22
C ILE A 181 -33.46 0.84 13.96
N PRO A 182 -34.56 0.35 14.56
CA PRO A 182 -35.87 0.96 14.36
C PRO A 182 -35.90 2.41 14.89
N GLY A 183 -36.53 3.31 14.14
CA GLY A 183 -36.70 4.72 14.50
C GLY A 183 -35.56 5.65 14.08
N LEU A 184 -34.33 5.15 13.90
CA LEU A 184 -33.18 5.98 13.52
C LEU A 184 -33.29 6.52 12.08
N ARG A 185 -33.94 5.77 11.18
CA ARG A 185 -34.19 6.16 9.79
C ARG A 185 -35.18 7.32 9.64
N ASN A 186 -36.03 7.53 10.65
CA ASN A 186 -37.05 8.59 10.64
C ASN A 186 -36.47 9.94 11.12
N VAL A 187 -35.23 9.96 11.63
CA VAL A 187 -34.53 11.19 11.99
C VAL A 187 -33.90 11.76 10.70
N TYR A 188 -34.61 12.72 10.10
CA TYR A 188 -34.41 13.20 8.73
C TYR A 188 -33.04 13.80 8.38
N ASP A 189 -32.20 14.12 9.38
CA ASP A 189 -30.91 14.80 9.15
C ASP A 189 -29.70 13.87 9.11
N LEU A 190 -29.85 12.58 9.46
CA LEU A 190 -28.72 11.65 9.57
C LEU A 190 -28.41 10.91 8.27
N PHE A 191 -29.33 10.89 7.30
CA PHE A 191 -29.17 10.16 6.05
C PHE A 191 -29.44 11.08 4.86
N PRO A 192 -28.56 11.09 3.84
CA PRO A 192 -28.82 11.87 2.64
C PRO A 192 -30.06 11.33 1.93
N GLN A 193 -31.03 12.21 1.65
CA GLN A 193 -32.25 11.84 0.90
C GLN A 193 -31.95 11.46 -0.55
N LYS A 194 -30.83 11.96 -1.09
CA LYS A 194 -30.41 11.75 -2.47
C LYS A 194 -28.91 11.51 -2.52
N ILE A 195 -28.51 10.43 -3.18
CA ILE A 195 -27.10 10.11 -3.45
C ILE A 195 -26.86 10.42 -4.91
N TYR A 196 -26.03 11.42 -5.19
CA TYR A 196 -25.58 11.73 -6.54
C TYR A 196 -24.27 10.99 -6.79
N TYR A 197 -24.25 10.08 -7.75
CA TYR A 197 -23.02 9.41 -8.19
C TYR A 197 -22.67 9.85 -9.62
N PHE A 198 -21.37 10.07 -9.85
CA PHE A 198 -20.85 10.29 -11.19
C PHE A 198 -20.58 8.93 -11.84
N ALA A 199 -21.44 8.52 -12.77
CA ALA A 199 -21.22 7.31 -13.55
C ALA A 199 -20.24 7.60 -14.69
N THR A 200 -19.24 6.73 -14.86
CA THR A 200 -18.44 6.73 -16.10
C THR A 200 -19.32 6.37 -17.29
N GLN A 201 -19.04 6.89 -18.49
CA GLN A 201 -19.83 6.58 -19.69
C GLN A 201 -19.99 5.07 -19.93
N LYS A 202 -18.97 4.26 -19.60
CA LYS A 202 -19.04 2.80 -19.68
C LYS A 202 -20.09 2.22 -18.71
N GLN A 203 -20.12 2.69 -17.46
CA GLN A 203 -21.11 2.26 -16.47
C GLN A 203 -22.52 2.69 -16.88
N GLN A 204 -22.66 3.89 -17.43
CA GLN A 204 -23.93 4.42 -17.91
C GLN A 204 -24.47 3.59 -19.08
N LYS A 205 -23.62 3.27 -20.07
CA LYS A 205 -23.98 2.40 -21.19
C LYS A 205 -24.41 1.00 -20.73
N LYS A 206 -23.65 0.39 -19.81
CA LYS A 206 -23.98 -0.94 -19.26
C LYS A 206 -25.30 -0.94 -18.48
N TYR A 207 -25.60 0.15 -17.76
CA TYR A 207 -26.88 0.32 -17.08
C TYR A 207 -28.03 0.38 -18.08
N TRP A 208 -27.92 1.20 -19.13
CA TRP A 208 -28.94 1.30 -20.17
C TRP A 208 -29.14 -0.01 -20.91
N GLU A 209 -28.07 -0.72 -21.28
CA GLU A 209 -28.19 -2.05 -21.92
C GLU A 209 -28.98 -3.05 -21.07
N LYS A 210 -28.76 -3.03 -19.74
CA LYS A 210 -29.50 -3.88 -18.81
C LYS A 210 -30.97 -3.47 -18.68
N TYR A 211 -31.23 -2.18 -18.55
CA TYR A 211 -32.59 -1.65 -18.36
C TYR A 211 -33.47 -1.85 -19.61
N SER A 212 -32.91 -1.61 -20.80
CA SER A 212 -33.60 -1.83 -22.09
C SER A 212 -34.00 -3.29 -22.32
N GLN A 213 -33.27 -4.25 -21.75
CA GLN A 213 -33.61 -5.68 -21.87
C GLN A 213 -34.73 -6.09 -20.92
N GLU A 214 -34.81 -5.50 -19.73
CA GLU A 214 -35.85 -5.81 -18.74
C GLU A 214 -37.22 -5.24 -19.18
N ASP A 215 -37.26 -4.00 -19.69
CA ASP A 215 -38.51 -3.39 -20.20
C ASP A 215 -39.09 -4.12 -21.43
N CYS A 216 -38.25 -4.73 -22.27
CA CYS A 216 -38.72 -5.55 -23.39
C CYS A 216 -39.29 -6.90 -22.95
N ASN A 217 -38.78 -7.50 -21.87
CA ASN A 217 -39.25 -8.81 -21.41
C ASN A 217 -40.59 -8.71 -20.66
N ASP A 218 -40.82 -7.62 -19.91
CA ASP A 218 -42.11 -7.42 -19.22
C ASP A 218 -43.26 -7.16 -20.20
N LEU A 219 -43.03 -6.42 -21.30
CA LEU A 219 -44.04 -6.27 -22.35
C LEU A 219 -44.37 -7.60 -23.06
N ILE A 220 -43.37 -8.45 -23.31
CA ILE A 220 -43.60 -9.76 -23.95
C ILE A 220 -44.36 -10.70 -23.00
N SER A 221 -44.07 -10.69 -21.69
CA SER A 221 -44.79 -11.54 -20.72
C SER A 221 -46.27 -11.15 -20.57
N SER A 222 -46.57 -9.85 -20.61
CA SER A 222 -47.95 -9.35 -20.50
C SER A 222 -48.80 -9.61 -21.76
N THR A 223 -48.16 -9.78 -22.93
CA THR A 223 -48.85 -10.08 -24.19
C THR A 223 -49.12 -11.58 -24.36
N VAL A 224 -48.30 -12.47 -23.76
CA VAL A 224 -48.45 -13.93 -23.89
C VAL A 224 -49.42 -14.52 -22.86
N SER A 225 -49.69 -13.84 -21.75
CA SER A 225 -50.63 -14.34 -20.72
C SER A 225 -52.11 -14.00 -20.97
N GLY A 226 -52.42 -13.19 -22.00
CA GLY A 226 -53.79 -12.80 -22.36
C GLY A 226 -54.53 -13.79 -23.28
N ASP A 227 -53.80 -14.63 -24.03
CA ASP A 227 -54.40 -15.49 -25.08
C ASP A 227 -54.47 -16.97 -24.70
N ALA A 228 -53.93 -17.37 -23.54
CA ALA A 228 -53.90 -18.77 -23.12
C ALA A 228 -55.21 -19.28 -22.46
N GLU A 229 -56.17 -18.39 -22.17
CA GLU A 229 -57.45 -18.80 -21.55
C GLU A 229 -58.60 -18.99 -22.56
N PHE A 230 -58.39 -18.70 -23.85
CA PHE A 230 -59.43 -18.84 -24.89
C PHE A 230 -59.29 -20.09 -25.80
N GLN A 231 -58.29 -20.95 -25.58
CA GLN A 231 -58.06 -22.14 -26.42
C GLN A 231 -58.18 -23.49 -25.70
N LYS A 232 -59.00 -23.58 -24.65
CA LYS A 232 -59.29 -24.87 -23.96
C LYS A 232 -60.63 -25.52 -24.33
N GLN A 233 -61.26 -25.11 -25.43
CA GLN A 233 -62.58 -25.62 -25.85
C GLN A 233 -62.70 -26.01 -27.34
N ALA A 234 -61.63 -26.48 -27.98
CA ALA A 234 -61.76 -27.20 -29.25
C ALA A 234 -60.65 -28.24 -29.35
N GLY A 235 -61.03 -29.50 -29.16
CA GLY A 235 -60.12 -30.63 -29.25
C GLY A 235 -59.88 -31.10 -30.67
N LEU A 236 -58.83 -31.93 -30.73
CA LEU A 236 -58.62 -33.08 -31.62
C LEU A 236 -58.25 -32.87 -33.09
N ASP A 237 -57.23 -33.67 -33.45
CA ASP A 237 -56.94 -34.27 -34.75
C ASP A 237 -56.27 -33.41 -35.84
N ARG A 238 -54.93 -33.48 -35.92
CA ARG A 238 -54.20 -34.13 -37.04
C ARG A 238 -52.72 -33.75 -37.14
N LEU A 239 -51.90 -34.80 -37.17
CA LEU A 239 -50.76 -35.08 -38.08
C LEU A 239 -49.63 -34.06 -38.27
N ASP A 240 -48.45 -34.48 -37.81
CA ASP A 240 -47.21 -34.71 -38.58
C ASP A 240 -47.05 -34.14 -40.01
N GLN A 241 -45.81 -33.70 -40.24
CA GLN A 241 -45.12 -33.38 -41.51
C GLN A 241 -45.32 -31.97 -42.09
N LEU A 242 -44.28 -31.13 -42.01
CA LEU A 242 -43.33 -30.96 -43.13
C LEU A 242 -42.23 -29.94 -42.81
N ALA A 243 -41.00 -30.34 -43.08
CA ALA A 243 -39.86 -29.48 -43.28
C ALA A 243 -39.99 -28.69 -44.61
N PHE A 244 -39.51 -27.45 -44.66
CA PHE A 244 -38.42 -26.95 -45.53
C PHE A 244 -38.41 -25.42 -45.56
N GLY A 245 -37.21 -24.86 -45.79
CA GLY A 245 -36.86 -23.47 -45.55
C GLY A 245 -37.50 -22.41 -46.46
N SER A 246 -37.29 -21.15 -46.09
CA SER A 246 -37.12 -20.07 -47.06
C SER A 246 -36.35 -18.92 -46.44
N SER A 247 -35.36 -18.46 -47.21
CA SER A 247 -34.52 -17.29 -47.00
C SER A 247 -35.30 -16.01 -46.71
N GLY A 248 -34.79 -15.23 -45.77
CA GLY A 248 -35.17 -13.83 -45.55
C GLY A 248 -33.95 -13.01 -45.15
N VAL A 249 -33.05 -12.75 -46.10
CA VAL A 249 -31.96 -11.78 -45.96
C VAL A 249 -32.59 -10.39 -45.91
N VAL A 250 -32.56 -9.74 -44.74
CA VAL A 250 -32.94 -8.33 -44.57
C VAL A 250 -31.71 -7.48 -44.94
N PRO A 251 -31.82 -6.54 -45.89
CA PRO A 251 -30.70 -5.67 -46.25
C PRO A 251 -30.53 -4.57 -45.21
N THR A 252 -29.53 -4.70 -44.34
CA THR A 252 -29.03 -3.59 -43.51
C THR A 252 -27.98 -2.82 -44.32
N GLN A 253 -28.43 -1.90 -45.16
CA GLN A 253 -27.55 -0.93 -45.82
C GLN A 253 -28.03 0.49 -45.51
N SER A 254 -27.05 1.37 -45.26
CA SER A 254 -27.11 2.83 -45.19
C SER A 254 -27.26 3.53 -43.83
N ILE A 255 -26.48 3.12 -42.81
CA ILE A 255 -25.94 4.08 -41.80
C ILE A 255 -24.48 3.70 -41.51
N LEU A 256 -23.63 3.78 -42.55
CA LEU A 256 -22.18 3.64 -42.45
C LEU A 256 -21.52 4.81 -43.19
N VAL A 257 -21.98 6.01 -42.89
CA VAL A 257 -21.32 7.25 -43.29
C VAL A 257 -21.16 8.05 -42.00
N ASP A 258 -19.91 8.46 -41.73
CA ASP A 258 -19.50 9.47 -40.75
C ASP A 258 -18.94 9.06 -39.36
N LEU A 259 -18.51 7.81 -39.17
CA LEU A 259 -17.65 7.44 -38.01
C LEU A 259 -16.17 7.81 -38.20
N GLY A 260 -15.76 8.15 -39.43
CA GLY A 260 -14.40 8.59 -39.75
C GLY A 260 -14.11 10.02 -39.28
N ALA A 261 -15.04 10.96 -39.52
CA ALA A 261 -14.89 12.36 -39.14
C ALA A 261 -14.87 12.55 -37.60
N VAL A 262 -15.64 11.75 -36.86
CA VAL A 262 -15.66 11.80 -35.38
C VAL A 262 -14.33 11.32 -34.77
N LYS A 263 -13.68 10.31 -35.37
CA LYS A 263 -12.35 9.86 -34.91
C LYS A 263 -11.26 10.89 -35.19
N GLN A 264 -11.33 11.56 -36.34
CA GLN A 264 -10.35 12.58 -36.71
C GLN A 264 -10.43 13.82 -35.78
N GLY A 265 -11.64 14.25 -35.42
CA GLY A 265 -11.82 15.34 -34.46
C GLY A 265 -11.40 15.01 -33.01
N GLN A 266 -11.46 13.73 -32.60
CA GLN A 266 -10.96 13.33 -31.28
C GLN A 266 -9.44 13.31 -31.18
N GLU A 267 -8.74 12.95 -32.27
CA GLU A 267 -7.27 12.93 -32.29
C GLU A 267 -6.72 14.37 -32.26
N GLU A 268 -7.29 15.29 -33.04
CA GLU A 268 -6.91 16.72 -33.04
C GLU A 268 -7.14 17.37 -31.67
N LEU A 269 -8.24 17.05 -30.99
CA LEU A 269 -8.51 17.56 -29.64
C LEU A 269 -7.50 17.02 -28.61
N ARG A 270 -7.04 15.77 -28.78
CA ARG A 270 -6.03 15.16 -27.91
C ARG A 270 -4.66 15.81 -28.10
N GLU A 271 -4.25 16.04 -29.35
CA GLU A 271 -2.99 16.74 -29.67
C GLU A 271 -3.00 18.18 -29.12
N GLN A 272 -4.13 18.89 -29.26
CA GLN A 272 -4.27 20.24 -28.71
C GLN A 272 -4.19 20.25 -27.18
N HIS A 273 -4.76 19.24 -26.52
CA HIS A 273 -4.71 19.12 -25.06
C HIS A 273 -3.30 18.74 -24.56
N GLU A 274 -2.58 17.87 -25.28
CA GLU A 274 -1.20 17.50 -24.98
C GLU A 274 -0.24 18.71 -25.15
N ALA A 275 -0.40 19.48 -26.23
CA ALA A 275 0.40 20.69 -26.46
C ALA A 275 0.20 21.74 -25.35
N LYS A 276 -1.06 21.99 -24.95
CA LYS A 276 -1.38 22.92 -23.87
C LYS A 276 -0.87 22.45 -22.51
N HIS A 277 -0.85 21.13 -22.28
CA HIS A 277 -0.33 20.56 -21.04
C HIS A 277 1.20 20.72 -20.94
N GLU A 278 1.93 20.56 -22.05
CA GLU A 278 3.38 20.81 -22.07
C GLU A 278 3.73 22.30 -21.92
N GLU A 279 2.93 23.21 -22.48
CA GLU A 279 3.09 24.66 -22.26
C GLU A 279 2.92 25.02 -20.77
N LEU A 280 1.86 24.52 -20.13
CA LEU A 280 1.60 24.77 -18.69
C LEU A 280 2.71 24.22 -17.80
N LYS A 281 3.29 23.07 -18.18
CA LYS A 281 4.39 22.43 -17.46
C LYS A 281 5.67 23.26 -17.56
N GLN A 282 5.98 23.81 -18.73
CA GLN A 282 7.11 24.73 -18.91
C GLN A 282 6.93 26.02 -18.09
N GLU A 283 5.72 26.57 -18.04
CA GLU A 283 5.40 27.75 -17.23
C GLU A 283 5.57 27.48 -15.72
N LEU A 284 5.11 26.32 -15.25
CA LEU A 284 5.26 25.89 -13.85
C LEU A 284 6.74 25.72 -13.46
N ASP A 285 7.54 25.12 -14.34
CA ASP A 285 8.98 24.94 -14.10
C ASP A 285 9.73 26.28 -14.10
N ALA A 286 9.34 27.22 -14.95
CA ALA A 286 9.89 28.59 -14.94
C ALA A 286 9.55 29.32 -13.63
N LEU A 287 8.31 29.25 -13.17
CA LEU A 287 7.85 29.81 -11.89
C LEU A 287 8.58 29.18 -10.69
N ARG A 288 8.76 27.87 -10.71
CA ARG A 288 9.48 27.15 -9.65
C ARG A 288 10.94 27.60 -9.56
N ASN A 289 11.61 27.77 -10.69
CA ASN A 289 12.99 28.24 -10.75
C ASN A 289 13.10 29.70 -10.28
N GLN A 290 12.15 30.55 -10.65
CA GLN A 290 12.09 31.94 -10.19
C GLN A 290 11.90 32.02 -8.67
N LEU A 291 10.97 31.24 -8.12
CA LEU A 291 10.72 31.20 -6.68
C LEU A 291 11.93 30.69 -5.89
N ALA A 292 12.61 29.64 -6.38
CA ALA A 292 13.83 29.15 -5.76
C ALA A 292 14.94 30.22 -5.73
N HIS A 293 15.08 30.98 -6.81
CA HIS A 293 16.05 32.06 -6.89
C HIS A 293 15.73 33.22 -5.92
N ASP A 294 14.45 33.57 -5.76
CA ASP A 294 14.03 34.65 -4.85
C ASP A 294 14.15 34.26 -3.38
N VAL A 295 13.84 33.01 -3.02
CA VAL A 295 14.04 32.48 -1.65
C VAL A 295 15.53 32.50 -1.28
N VAL A 296 16.40 31.99 -2.16
CA VAL A 296 17.86 32.02 -1.93
C VAL A 296 18.37 33.45 -1.79
N ARG A 297 17.87 34.39 -2.61
CA ARG A 297 18.23 35.82 -2.49
C ARG A 297 17.78 36.42 -1.16
N GLN A 298 16.59 36.06 -0.68
CA GLN A 298 16.06 36.54 0.60
C GLN A 298 16.89 36.02 1.78
N GLU A 299 17.23 34.73 1.80
CA GLU A 299 18.09 34.15 2.85
C GLU A 299 19.50 34.75 2.83
N MET A 300 20.07 34.96 1.65
CA MET A 300 21.39 35.58 1.50
C MET A 300 21.41 37.02 2.03
N ASN A 301 20.35 37.79 1.80
CA ASN A 301 20.23 39.13 2.36
C ASN A 301 20.08 39.11 3.89
N ALA A 302 19.27 38.20 4.44
CA ALA A 302 19.11 38.05 5.89
C ALA A 302 20.44 37.68 6.58
N LEU A 303 21.22 36.77 6.01
CA LEU A 303 22.57 36.43 6.50
C LEU A 303 23.54 37.61 6.42
N ARG A 304 23.42 38.44 5.38
CA ARG A 304 24.24 39.65 5.21
C ARG A 304 23.95 40.67 6.30
N ASP A 305 22.69 40.85 6.65
CA ASP A 305 22.25 41.77 7.70
C ASP A 305 22.71 41.28 9.09
N GLN A 306 22.57 39.98 9.37
CA GLN A 306 23.11 39.38 10.61
C GLN A 306 24.63 39.53 10.73
N LEU A 307 25.36 39.37 9.61
CA LEU A 307 26.81 39.56 9.58
C LEU A 307 27.20 41.02 9.83
N ALA A 308 26.40 41.98 9.34
CA ALA A 308 26.63 43.40 9.58
C ALA A 308 26.41 43.75 11.07
N GLU A 309 25.32 43.26 11.67
CA GLU A 309 25.03 43.46 13.09
C GLU A 309 26.14 42.87 13.99
N MET A 310 26.62 41.66 13.68
CA MET A 310 27.72 41.04 14.43
C MET A 310 29.03 41.83 14.33
N LYS A 311 29.31 42.46 13.17
CA LYS A 311 30.48 43.32 13.00
C LYS A 311 30.39 44.60 13.83
N ASP A 312 29.20 45.19 13.93
CA ASP A 312 28.97 46.37 14.76
C ASP A 312 29.11 46.06 16.25
N LEU A 313 28.59 44.91 16.71
CA LEU A 313 28.76 44.43 18.08
C LEU A 313 30.24 44.19 18.42
N LEU A 314 31.01 43.58 17.51
CA LEU A 314 32.45 43.40 17.67
C LEU A 314 33.20 44.74 17.73
N ALA A 315 32.82 45.71 16.91
CA ALA A 315 33.41 47.05 16.93
C ALA A 315 33.11 47.80 18.24
N GLN A 316 31.90 47.67 18.79
CA GLN A 316 31.53 48.23 20.09
C GLN A 316 32.29 47.56 21.24
N ALA A 317 32.38 46.24 21.25
CA ALA A 317 33.15 45.49 22.25
C ALA A 317 34.63 45.89 22.23
N ARG A 318 35.21 46.09 21.04
CA ARG A 318 36.60 46.55 20.89
C ARG A 318 36.82 47.96 21.45
N LYS A 319 35.86 48.88 21.27
CA LYS A 319 35.91 50.24 21.86
C LYS A 319 35.77 50.24 23.37
N ALA A 320 35.07 49.28 23.96
CA ALA A 320 34.90 49.18 25.41
C ALA A 320 36.15 48.66 26.13
N ILE A 321 37.03 47.94 25.42
CA ILE A 321 38.27 47.38 25.96
C ILE A 321 39.44 48.38 25.89
N SER A 322 39.41 49.34 24.96
CA SER A 322 40.43 50.38 24.76
C SER A 322 40.24 51.58 25.65
#